data_AF-A0A7K4Z1C9-F1
#
_entry.id   AF-A0A7K4Z1C9-F1
#
_cell.length_a   1.000
_cell.length_b   1.000
_cell.length_c   1.000
_cell.angle_alpha   90.00
_cell.angle_beta   90.00
_cell.angle_gamma   90.00
#
_symmetry.space_group_name_H-M   'P 1'
#
loop_
_entity.id
_entity.type
_entity.pdbx_description
1 polymer ?
#
loop_
_entity_poly.entity_id
_entity_poly.type
_entity_poly.pdbx_seq_one_letter_code
_entity_poly.pdbx_strand_id
1 'polypeptide(L)'
;MEEHWAPEEGAGQGLAHHLYQEGLGGPLRWLENCLRRTAGDREEDGVSHPVPLVPLSEENEDAMEDRRFRTLLRQLGLRPPASEQESFWRIPAALTPQQLRHAAASIAHLGPDPPGPPQCLLEPPQCPQDPVPGEGWDWGCGSGAGGVGAGLGSPNRGADPDPLLCPAAEQPLAGLGSDSE
;
A
#
# COMPACT_ATOMS: atom_id res chain seq x y z
N MET A 1 -1.14 -17.23 -23.73
CA MET A 1 -0.32 -17.75 -22.62
C MET A 1 0.13 -16.54 -21.85
N GLU A 2 -0.64 -16.13 -20.84
CA GLU A 2 -0.25 -15.00 -19.99
C GLU A 2 0.88 -15.50 -19.09
N GLU A 3 2.10 -15.14 -19.45
CA GLU A 3 3.27 -15.38 -18.62
C GLU A 3 3.04 -14.68 -17.28
N HIS A 4 2.71 -15.49 -16.27
CA HIS A 4 2.40 -15.07 -14.91
C HIS A 4 3.71 -14.70 -14.20
N TRP A 5 4.39 -13.67 -14.67
CA TRP A 5 5.59 -13.15 -14.02
C TRP A 5 5.16 -12.29 -12.84
N ALA A 6 5.41 -12.79 -11.62
CA ALA A 6 5.33 -12.00 -10.40
C ALA A 6 6.74 -11.48 -10.06
N PRO A 7 6.91 -10.18 -9.76
CA PRO A 7 8.19 -9.66 -9.31
C PRO A 7 8.55 -10.23 -7.94
N GLU A 8 9.80 -10.68 -7.79
CA GLU A 8 10.36 -11.13 -6.51
C GLU A 8 10.34 -9.99 -5.47
N GLU A 9 10.16 -10.32 -4.19
CA GLU A 9 10.15 -9.32 -3.12
C GLU A 9 11.50 -8.58 -3.06
N GLY A 10 11.47 -7.24 -3.14
CA GLY A 10 12.68 -6.40 -3.21
C GLY A 10 13.30 -6.23 -4.60
N ALA A 11 12.66 -6.73 -5.67
CA ALA A 11 13.12 -6.52 -7.03
C ALA A 11 13.29 -5.03 -7.35
N GLY A 12 14.43 -4.67 -7.95
CA GLY A 12 14.71 -3.29 -8.34
C GLY A 12 15.31 -2.39 -7.26
N GLN A 13 15.39 -2.79 -5.99
CA GLN A 13 15.86 -1.91 -4.90
C GLN A 13 17.28 -1.37 -5.15
N GLY A 14 18.24 -2.23 -5.52
CA GLY A 14 19.61 -1.79 -5.79
C GLY A 14 19.71 -0.84 -7.00
N LEU A 15 18.89 -1.07 -8.03
CA LEU A 15 18.85 -0.23 -9.23
C LEU A 15 18.17 1.12 -8.94
N ALA A 16 17.07 1.11 -8.18
CA ALA A 16 16.45 2.32 -7.67
C ALA A 16 17.45 3.13 -6.83
N HIS A 17 18.31 2.45 -6.05
CA HIS A 17 19.33 3.11 -5.26
C HIS A 17 20.38 3.84 -6.10
N HIS A 18 20.82 3.20 -7.17
CA HIS A 18 21.75 3.81 -8.12
C HIS A 18 21.13 5.02 -8.84
N LEU A 19 19.90 4.87 -9.34
CA LEU A 19 19.21 5.92 -10.10
C LEU A 19 18.96 7.18 -9.26
N TYR A 20 18.65 7.00 -7.98
CA TYR A 20 18.50 8.14 -7.07
C TYR A 20 19.80 8.92 -6.89
N GLN A 21 20.93 8.23 -6.70
CA GLN A 21 22.25 8.86 -6.58
C GLN A 21 22.65 9.61 -7.86
N GLU A 22 22.09 9.22 -9.00
CA GLU A 22 22.30 9.86 -10.30
C GLU A 22 21.31 11.00 -10.58
N GLY A 23 20.48 11.36 -9.60
CA GLY A 23 19.57 12.51 -9.70
C GLY A 23 18.15 12.18 -10.13
N LEU A 24 17.79 10.91 -10.35
CA LEU A 24 16.41 10.52 -10.70
C LEU A 24 15.48 10.41 -9.48
N GLY A 25 15.73 11.17 -8.42
CA GLY A 25 14.90 11.14 -7.21
C GLY A 25 13.45 11.59 -7.45
N GLY A 26 13.24 12.56 -8.34
CA GLY A 26 11.91 13.02 -8.73
C GLY A 26 11.10 11.96 -9.49
N PRO A 27 11.63 11.36 -10.57
CA PRO A 27 10.94 10.30 -11.31
C PRO A 27 10.72 9.02 -10.49
N LEU A 28 11.65 8.67 -9.60
CA LEU A 28 11.47 7.56 -8.67
C LEU A 28 10.31 7.81 -7.71
N ARG A 29 10.18 9.03 -7.17
CA ARG A 29 9.05 9.41 -6.31
C ARG A 29 7.73 9.42 -7.09
N TRP A 30 7.74 9.88 -8.35
CA TRP A 30 6.58 9.80 -9.22
C TRP A 30 6.11 8.35 -9.41
N LEU A 31 7.05 7.45 -9.73
CA LEU A 31 6.76 6.03 -9.91
C LEU A 31 6.22 5.39 -8.62
N GLU A 32 6.84 5.67 -7.47
CA GLU A 32 6.36 5.23 -6.15
C GLU A 32 4.90 5.64 -5.93
N ASN A 33 4.57 6.91 -6.17
CA ASN A 33 3.22 7.43 -5.99
C ASN A 33 2.22 6.79 -6.98
N CYS A 34 2.60 6.56 -8.24
CA CYS A 34 1.77 5.82 -9.19
C CYS A 34 1.42 4.42 -8.67
N LEU A 35 2.41 3.67 -8.18
CA LEU A 35 2.20 2.32 -7.63
C LEU A 35 1.28 2.34 -6.40
N ARG A 36 1.50 3.28 -5.47
CA ARG A 36 0.69 3.42 -4.25
C ARG A 36 -0.75 3.80 -4.54
N ARG A 37 -0.98 4.72 -5.49
CA ARG A 37 -2.33 5.11 -5.92
C ARG A 37 -3.06 3.95 -6.56
N THR A 38 -2.44 3.28 -7.54
CA THR A 38 -3.05 2.12 -8.19
C THR A 38 -3.35 0.98 -7.20
N ALA A 39 -2.54 0.81 -6.15
CA ALA A 39 -2.86 -0.14 -5.08
C ALA A 39 -4.13 0.26 -4.32
N GLY A 40 -4.25 1.53 -3.93
CA GLY A 40 -5.43 2.07 -3.26
C GLY A 40 -6.69 1.98 -4.12
N ASP A 41 -6.61 2.39 -5.39
CA ASP A 41 -7.73 2.34 -6.34
C ASP A 41 -8.27 0.91 -6.48
N ARG A 42 -7.37 -0.09 -6.57
CA ARG A 42 -7.76 -1.51 -6.68
C ARG A 42 -8.40 -2.07 -5.40
N GLU A 43 -8.00 -1.58 -4.24
CA GLU A 43 -8.59 -1.97 -2.96
C GLU A 43 -9.99 -1.35 -2.77
N GLU A 44 -10.21 -0.13 -3.28
CA GLU A 44 -11.50 0.57 -3.23
C GLU A 44 -12.51 0.00 -4.24
N ASP A 45 -12.10 -0.17 -5.50
CA ASP A 45 -13.00 -0.56 -6.60
C ASP A 45 -13.27 -2.07 -6.66
N GLY A 46 -12.40 -2.89 -6.07
CA GLY A 46 -12.45 -4.36 -6.16
C GLY A 46 -12.23 -4.92 -7.58
N VAL A 47 -11.89 -4.06 -8.55
CA VAL A 47 -11.63 -4.41 -9.95
C VAL A 47 -10.21 -4.00 -10.32
N SER A 48 -9.48 -4.89 -10.99
CA SER A 48 -8.12 -4.62 -11.45
C SER A 48 -8.05 -4.50 -12.97
N HIS A 49 -7.80 -3.28 -13.47
CA HIS A 49 -7.51 -3.02 -14.88
C HIS A 49 -6.06 -2.57 -15.08
N PRO A 50 -5.49 -2.75 -16.30
CA PRO A 50 -4.17 -2.21 -16.61
C PRO A 50 -4.16 -0.68 -16.58
N VAL A 51 -3.21 -0.08 -15.87
CA VAL A 51 -3.11 1.39 -15.71
C VAL A 51 -1.92 1.93 -16.50
N PRO A 52 -2.09 2.91 -17.40
CA PRO A 52 -0.99 3.53 -18.11
C PRO A 52 -0.16 4.45 -17.20
N LEU A 53 1.16 4.40 -17.33
CA LEU A 53 2.08 5.38 -16.78
C LEU A 53 2.23 6.53 -17.78
N VAL A 54 1.67 7.68 -17.42
CA VAL A 54 1.72 8.89 -18.25
C VAL A 54 2.68 9.89 -17.59
N PRO A 55 3.89 10.11 -18.15
CA PRO A 55 4.80 11.13 -17.66
C PRO A 55 4.24 12.52 -18.03
N LEU A 56 3.88 13.31 -17.02
CA LEU A 56 3.28 14.64 -17.21
C LEU A 56 4.27 15.80 -17.01
N SER A 57 5.54 15.48 -16.75
CA SER A 57 6.62 16.45 -16.64
C SER A 57 7.79 16.02 -17.51
N GLU A 58 8.57 16.99 -17.98
CA GLU A 58 9.78 16.78 -18.78
C GLU A 58 10.75 15.83 -18.07
N GLU A 59 11.00 16.05 -16.77
CA GLU A 59 11.85 15.17 -15.94
C GLU A 59 11.40 13.69 -15.95
N ASN A 60 10.09 13.44 -15.94
CA ASN A 60 9.56 12.08 -15.99
C ASN A 60 9.63 11.50 -17.41
N GLU A 61 9.45 12.33 -18.45
CA GLU A 61 9.59 11.92 -19.85
C GLU A 61 11.04 11.52 -20.14
N ASP A 62 12.01 12.34 -19.76
CA ASP A 62 13.44 12.05 -19.86
C ASP A 62 13.80 10.74 -19.14
N ALA A 63 13.26 10.53 -17.93
CA ALA A 63 13.46 9.29 -17.20
C ALA A 63 12.89 8.07 -17.93
N MET A 64 11.78 8.22 -18.66
CA MET A 64 11.20 7.14 -19.47
C MET A 64 12.04 6.80 -20.70
N GLU A 65 12.92 7.70 -21.15
CA GLU A 65 13.92 7.42 -22.19
C GLU A 65 15.18 6.73 -21.64
N ASP A 66 15.50 6.91 -20.35
CA ASP A 66 16.64 6.25 -19.69
C ASP A 66 16.47 4.71 -19.68
N ARG A 67 17.48 3.99 -20.18
CA ARG A 67 17.46 2.52 -20.28
C ARG A 67 17.44 1.82 -18.91
N ARG A 68 18.08 2.41 -17.91
CA ARG A 68 18.17 1.87 -16.55
C ARG A 68 16.86 2.09 -15.82
N PHE A 69 16.23 3.25 -15.97
CA PHE A 69 14.89 3.49 -15.44
C PHE A 69 13.86 2.52 -16.04
N ARG A 70 13.85 2.32 -17.37
CA ARG A 70 13.03 1.27 -18.02
C ARG A 70 13.38 -0.15 -17.58
N THR A 71 14.62 -0.40 -17.17
CA THR A 71 15.01 -1.69 -16.60
C THR A 71 14.47 -1.87 -15.19
N LEU A 72 14.44 -0.80 -14.39
CA LEU A 72 13.74 -0.79 -13.10
C LEU A 72 12.25 -1.09 -13.29
N LEU A 73 11.57 -0.44 -14.24
CA LEU A 73 10.15 -0.69 -14.52
C LEU A 73 9.88 -2.18 -14.78
N ARG A 74 10.73 -2.85 -15.57
CA ARG A 74 10.62 -4.30 -15.83
C ARG A 74 10.85 -5.15 -14.58
N GLN A 75 11.84 -4.80 -13.75
CA GLN A 75 12.10 -5.51 -12.49
C GLN A 75 10.91 -5.40 -11.51
N LEU A 76 10.20 -4.27 -11.53
CA LEU A 76 8.98 -4.05 -10.74
C LEU A 76 7.73 -4.70 -11.36
N GLY A 77 7.86 -5.39 -12.51
CA GLY A 77 6.76 -6.07 -13.17
C GLY A 77 5.88 -5.18 -14.07
N LEU A 78 6.32 -3.98 -14.42
CA LEU A 78 5.62 -3.14 -15.39
C LEU A 78 5.94 -3.58 -16.81
N ARG A 79 4.94 -3.45 -17.69
CA ARG A 79 5.08 -3.83 -19.10
C ARG A 79 5.41 -2.64 -19.98
N PRO A 80 6.33 -2.81 -20.94
CA PRO A 80 6.53 -1.82 -22.00
C PRO A 80 5.27 -1.72 -22.88
N PRO A 81 5.16 -0.67 -23.70
CA PRO A 81 4.15 -0.60 -24.75
C PRO A 81 4.28 -1.80 -25.69
N ALA A 82 3.15 -2.44 -26.02
CA ALA A 82 3.15 -3.72 -26.74
C ALA A 82 3.53 -3.61 -28.23
N SER A 83 3.33 -2.45 -28.83
CA SER A 83 3.61 -2.16 -30.25
C SER A 83 3.64 -0.65 -30.47
N GLU A 84 3.88 -0.20 -31.71
CA GLU A 84 3.80 1.21 -32.09
C GLU A 84 2.41 1.85 -31.86
N GLN A 85 1.37 1.04 -31.64
CA GLN A 85 0.04 1.54 -31.29
C GLN A 85 -0.12 1.91 -29.82
N GLU A 86 0.74 1.40 -28.93
CA GLU A 86 0.75 1.81 -27.52
C GLU A 86 1.92 2.77 -27.28
N SER A 87 1.66 3.89 -26.59
CA SER A 87 2.72 4.86 -26.26
C SER A 87 3.24 4.72 -24.83
N PHE A 88 2.42 4.18 -23.92
CA PHE A 88 2.69 4.22 -22.48
C PHE A 88 3.04 2.85 -21.91
N TRP A 89 3.97 2.85 -20.95
CA TRP A 89 4.18 1.72 -20.06
C TRP A 89 2.93 1.49 -19.23
N ARG A 90 2.73 0.25 -18.75
CA ARG A 90 1.54 -0.08 -17.96
C ARG A 90 1.87 -0.87 -16.71
N ILE A 91 1.13 -0.56 -15.65
CA ILE A 91 0.97 -1.41 -14.48
C ILE A 91 -0.03 -2.51 -14.87
N PRO A 92 0.37 -3.79 -14.94
CA PRO A 92 -0.54 -4.87 -15.31
C PRO A 92 -1.68 -5.04 -14.29
N ALA A 93 -2.82 -5.55 -14.77
CA ALA A 93 -3.95 -5.92 -13.91
C ALA A 93 -3.60 -7.05 -12.94
N ALA A 94 -2.67 -7.93 -13.33
CA ALA A 94 -2.24 -9.09 -12.52
C ALA A 94 -1.45 -8.70 -11.26
N LEU A 95 -0.87 -7.49 -11.18
CA LEU A 95 -0.18 -7.05 -9.97
C LEU A 95 -1.19 -6.76 -8.85
N THR A 96 -1.10 -7.47 -7.75
CA THR A 96 -2.00 -7.27 -6.61
C THR A 96 -1.67 -5.96 -5.88
N PRO A 97 -2.62 -5.39 -5.11
CA PRO A 97 -2.35 -4.22 -4.28
C PRO A 97 -1.14 -4.42 -3.35
N GLN A 98 -1.01 -5.61 -2.76
CA GLN A 98 0.14 -5.95 -1.93
C GLN A 98 1.46 -5.90 -2.72
N GLN A 99 1.53 -6.50 -3.92
CA GLN A 99 2.73 -6.46 -4.77
C GLN A 99 3.09 -5.02 -5.16
N LEU A 100 2.10 -4.18 -5.50
CA LEU A 100 2.32 -2.77 -5.79
C LEU A 100 2.89 -2.01 -4.60
N ARG A 101 2.41 -2.30 -3.38
CA ARG A 101 2.92 -1.70 -2.15
C ARG A 101 4.37 -2.13 -1.87
N HIS A 102 4.72 -3.41 -2.05
CA HIS A 102 6.11 -3.87 -1.91
C HIS A 102 7.03 -3.25 -2.96
N ALA A 103 6.58 -3.15 -4.21
CA ALA A 103 7.32 -2.48 -5.29
C ALA A 103 7.57 -1.00 -4.95
N ALA A 104 6.55 -0.27 -4.49
CA ALA A 104 6.69 1.11 -4.05
C ALA A 104 7.66 1.26 -2.87
N ALA A 105 7.55 0.38 -1.86
CA ALA A 105 8.45 0.39 -0.70
C ALA A 105 9.92 0.16 -1.09
N SER A 106 10.18 -0.67 -2.09
CA SER A 106 11.52 -0.94 -2.62
C SER A 106 12.16 0.31 -3.25
N ILE A 107 11.35 1.28 -3.70
CA ILE A 107 11.78 2.57 -4.22
C ILE A 107 11.91 3.61 -3.10
N ALA A 108 11.03 3.58 -2.09
CA ALA A 108 10.91 4.62 -1.07
C ALA A 108 12.08 4.70 -0.07
N HIS A 109 12.86 3.63 0.10
CA HIS A 109 14.00 3.53 1.06
C HIS A 109 15.22 4.41 0.71
N LEU A 110 15.00 5.50 -0.03
CA LEU A 110 16.01 6.18 -0.81
C LEU A 110 15.95 7.69 -0.74
N GLY A 111 14.83 8.26 -0.30
CA GLY A 111 14.77 9.66 0.07
C GLY A 111 15.36 9.87 1.48
N PRO A 112 15.89 11.07 1.80
CA PRO A 112 16.00 11.48 3.19
C PRO A 112 14.62 11.34 3.82
N ASP A 113 14.56 10.70 4.99
CA ASP A 113 13.41 10.75 5.89
C ASP A 113 12.87 12.19 5.89
N PRO A 114 11.55 12.43 5.69
CA PRO A 114 11.02 13.74 6.04
C PRO A 114 11.48 14.00 7.48
N PRO A 115 12.06 15.17 7.82
CA PRO A 115 12.41 15.43 9.20
C PRO A 115 11.20 15.05 10.03
N GLY A 116 11.38 14.05 10.92
CA GLY A 116 10.30 13.51 11.72
C GLY A 116 9.45 14.64 12.30
N PRO A 117 8.15 14.39 12.59
CA PRO A 117 7.19 15.43 12.96
C PRO A 117 7.89 16.41 13.89
N PRO A 118 7.84 17.73 13.60
CA PRO A 118 8.64 18.72 14.30
C PRO A 118 8.52 18.38 15.76
N GLN A 119 9.65 18.09 16.40
CA GLN A 119 9.66 17.76 17.81
C GLN A 119 8.75 18.81 18.43
N CYS A 120 7.61 18.35 18.95
CA CYS A 120 6.71 19.17 19.73
C CYS A 120 7.50 19.52 20.99
N LEU A 121 8.49 20.39 20.82
CA LEU A 121 9.13 21.17 21.84
C LEU A 121 8.13 22.28 22.18
N LEU A 122 6.94 21.85 22.59
CA LEU A 122 6.24 22.55 23.64
C LEU A 122 7.06 22.22 24.90
N GLU A 123 8.19 22.90 25.06
CA GLU A 123 8.62 23.18 26.42
C GLU A 123 7.44 23.94 27.06
N PRO A 124 6.83 23.41 28.12
CA PRO A 124 5.87 24.22 28.86
C PRO A 124 6.59 25.51 29.27
N PRO A 125 5.96 26.69 29.15
CA PRO A 125 6.62 27.93 29.53
C PRO A 125 7.12 27.77 30.97
N GLN A 126 8.42 27.94 31.18
CA GLN A 126 8.98 27.98 32.52
C GLN A 126 8.29 29.12 33.25
N CYS A 127 7.38 28.77 34.16
CA CYS A 127 6.80 29.73 35.08
C CYS A 127 7.98 30.45 35.79
N PRO A 128 7.97 31.79 35.88
CA PRO A 128 9.04 32.51 36.56
C PRO A 128 9.15 31.99 38.00
N GLN A 129 10.36 31.56 38.39
CA GLN A 129 10.66 31.17 39.76
C GLN A 129 10.49 32.39 40.68
N ASP A 130 9.45 32.37 41.51
CA ASP A 130 9.38 33.21 42.70
C ASP A 130 9.98 32.43 43.88
N PRO A 131 10.86 33.03 44.70
CA PRO A 131 11.51 32.33 45.80
C PRO A 131 10.52 32.07 46.95
N VAL A 132 10.42 30.80 47.35
CA VAL A 132 9.68 30.36 48.53
C VAL A 132 10.12 31.10 49.80
N PRO A 133 9.16 31.46 50.67
CA PRO A 133 9.34 31.09 52.06
C PRO A 133 8.06 30.53 52.70
N GLY A 134 8.19 29.34 53.29
CA GLY A 134 7.49 28.96 54.51
C GLY A 134 6.02 28.54 54.40
N GLU A 135 5.72 27.45 55.13
CA GLU A 135 4.37 26.97 55.52
C GLU A 135 3.54 26.37 54.37
N GLY A 136 3.05 25.14 54.40
CA GLY A 136 2.83 24.16 55.46
C GLY A 136 1.48 23.50 55.17
N TRP A 137 1.45 22.16 55.02
CA TRP A 137 0.30 21.19 54.98
C TRP A 137 0.50 20.15 53.86
N ASP A 138 0.08 18.90 53.91
CA ASP A 138 -0.30 17.93 54.95
C ASP A 138 -0.35 16.59 54.15
N TRP A 139 0.42 15.57 54.55
CA TRP A 139 0.49 14.30 53.82
C TRP A 139 -0.68 13.39 54.22
N GLY A 140 -1.76 13.43 53.45
CA GLY A 140 -2.86 12.46 53.56
C GLY A 140 -2.65 11.24 52.66
N CYS A 141 -1.88 10.25 53.09
CA CYS A 141 -1.85 8.91 52.48
C CYS A 141 -2.74 7.97 53.31
N GLY A 142 -3.85 7.50 52.72
CA GLY A 142 -4.79 6.58 53.37
C GLY A 142 -5.02 5.33 52.52
N SER A 143 -4.53 4.19 53.02
CA SER A 143 -4.78 2.84 52.51
C SER A 143 -6.20 2.36 52.82
N GLY A 144 -6.74 1.44 52.01
CA GLY A 144 -7.98 0.73 52.33
C GLY A 144 -8.23 -0.46 51.40
N ALA A 145 -8.12 -1.67 51.95
CA ALA A 145 -8.19 -2.95 51.27
C ALA A 145 -9.61 -3.57 51.24
N GLY A 146 -9.82 -4.49 50.30
CA GLY A 146 -10.57 -5.73 50.52
C GLY A 146 -12.03 -5.78 50.05
N GLY A 147 -12.38 -6.86 49.35
CA GLY A 147 -13.79 -7.23 49.12
C GLY A 147 -14.02 -8.23 47.99
N VAL A 148 -14.01 -9.51 48.35
CA VAL A 148 -14.39 -10.69 47.54
C VAL A 148 -15.83 -10.64 47.01
N GLY A 149 -16.11 -11.28 45.87
CA GLY A 149 -17.47 -11.55 45.41
C GLY A 149 -17.51 -12.42 44.14
N ALA A 150 -17.92 -13.68 44.31
CA ALA A 150 -18.17 -14.64 43.24
C ALA A 150 -19.59 -14.50 42.66
N GLY A 151 -19.79 -14.89 41.40
CA GLY A 151 -21.10 -15.07 40.76
C GLY A 151 -20.94 -15.21 39.24
N LEU A 152 -20.80 -16.42 38.69
CA LEU A 152 -21.89 -17.27 38.17
C LEU A 152 -22.78 -16.57 37.12
N GLY A 153 -22.71 -17.04 35.87
CA GLY A 153 -23.82 -16.93 34.93
C GLY A 153 -23.46 -16.62 33.48
N SER A 154 -22.95 -17.61 32.74
CA SER A 154 -23.06 -17.63 31.27
C SER A 154 -24.26 -18.50 30.89
N PRO A 155 -25.27 -17.99 30.18
CA PRO A 155 -26.17 -18.84 29.42
C PRO A 155 -25.67 -19.02 27.99
N ASN A 156 -25.41 -20.29 27.66
CA ASN A 156 -25.40 -20.85 26.32
C ASN A 156 -26.81 -20.75 25.71
N ARG A 157 -26.96 -20.49 24.39
CA ARG A 157 -27.75 -21.31 23.42
C ARG A 157 -28.05 -20.59 22.10
N GLY A 158 -27.81 -21.31 21.00
CA GLY A 158 -28.29 -21.03 19.63
C GLY A 158 -27.19 -21.34 18.59
N ALA A 159 -26.87 -22.61 18.29
CA ALA A 159 -27.57 -23.46 17.29
C ALA A 159 -27.67 -22.74 15.93
N ASP A 160 -26.65 -22.88 15.07
CA ASP A 160 -26.51 -23.86 13.96
C ASP A 160 -27.12 -23.31 12.64
N PRO A 161 -26.49 -23.55 11.47
CA PRO A 161 -26.73 -22.79 10.24
C PRO A 161 -27.93 -23.32 9.47
N ASP A 162 -28.59 -22.43 8.72
CA ASP A 162 -29.60 -22.83 7.73
C ASP A 162 -28.93 -22.96 6.35
N PRO A 163 -28.88 -24.18 5.78
CA PRO A 163 -28.39 -24.42 4.43
C PRO A 163 -29.57 -24.54 3.46
N LEU A 164 -29.34 -24.03 2.24
CA LEU A 164 -30.08 -24.34 1.01
C LEU A 164 -31.45 -23.67 0.83
N LEU A 165 -31.49 -22.66 -0.06
CA LEU A 165 -32.54 -22.59 -1.08
C LEU A 165 -32.05 -21.83 -2.33
N CYS A 166 -31.40 -22.53 -3.25
CA CYS A 166 -31.37 -22.13 -4.65
C CYS A 166 -32.16 -23.19 -5.43
N PRO A 167 -33.34 -22.87 -6.01
CA PRO A 167 -34.03 -23.81 -6.87
C PRO A 167 -33.31 -23.96 -8.21
N ALA A 168 -33.28 -25.20 -8.65
CA ALA A 168 -32.73 -25.68 -9.90
C ALA A 168 -33.36 -25.01 -11.13
N ALA A 169 -32.52 -24.75 -12.11
CA ALA A 169 -32.90 -24.80 -13.52
C ALA A 169 -31.77 -25.52 -14.28
N GLU A 170 -31.92 -26.84 -14.37
CA GLU A 170 -31.51 -27.66 -15.52
C GLU A 170 -31.98 -26.98 -16.83
N GLN A 171 -31.38 -27.08 -18.02
CA GLN A 171 -30.25 -27.82 -18.62
C GLN A 171 -30.11 -27.24 -20.08
N PRO A 172 -29.14 -27.67 -20.92
CA PRO A 172 -28.50 -26.89 -21.97
C PRO A 172 -29.14 -27.06 -23.36
N LEU A 173 -28.69 -26.26 -24.33
CA LEU A 173 -28.79 -26.64 -25.73
C LEU A 173 -27.44 -26.47 -26.44
N ALA A 174 -26.84 -27.60 -26.79
CA ALA A 174 -25.84 -27.69 -27.83
C ALA A 174 -26.50 -27.33 -29.18
N GLY A 175 -25.87 -26.42 -29.92
CA GLY A 175 -26.16 -26.15 -31.32
C GLY A 175 -24.94 -26.50 -32.15
N LEU A 176 -24.90 -27.74 -32.63
CA LEU A 176 -24.03 -28.19 -33.72
C LEU A 176 -24.57 -27.66 -35.05
N GLY A 177 -23.66 -27.33 -35.97
CA GLY A 177 -23.93 -27.13 -37.40
C GLY A 177 -23.30 -25.84 -37.91
N SER A 178 -22.60 -25.78 -39.04
CA SER A 178 -22.13 -26.81 -39.97
C SER A 178 -21.07 -26.14 -40.83
N ASP A 179 -20.09 -26.94 -41.20
CA ASP A 179 -19.13 -26.74 -42.28
C ASP A 179 -19.84 -26.49 -43.62
N SER A 180 -19.30 -25.61 -44.45
CA SER A 180 -19.60 -25.55 -45.89
C SER A 180 -18.39 -25.03 -46.64
N GLU A 181 -17.90 -25.88 -47.53
CA GLU A 181 -16.79 -25.71 -48.48
C GLU A 181 -16.89 -24.45 -49.36
#